data_AF-A0A7J0AS24-F1
#
_entry.id   AF-A0A7J0AS24-F1
#
_cell.length_a   1.000
_cell.length_b   1.000
_cell.length_c   1.000
_cell.angle_alpha   90.00
_cell.angle_beta   90.00
_cell.angle_gamma   90.00
#
_symmetry.space_group_name_H-M   'P 1'
#
loop_
_entity.id
_entity.type
_entity.pdbx_description
1 polymer ?
#
loop_
_entity_poly.entity_id
_entity_poly.type
_entity_poly.pdbx_seq_one_letter_code
_entity_poly.pdbx_strand_id
1 'polypeptide(L)'
;MGRAVEDHRASNQKKPRNGYGMIVAEADRFIEADTIIRRTIQYGLANYPQLDRAGHYQRTIEHLNEKYGPNGYLKIWIPWSDNAKNLKKLHVLLADKKKLAEIFNRILDEENE
;
A
#
# COMPACT_ATOMS: atom_id res chain seq x y z
N MET A 1 -3.28 16.00 -27.20
CA MET A 1 -3.15 14.90 -26.23
C MET A 1 -2.04 15.25 -25.23
N GLY A 2 -2.31 15.35 -23.93
CA GLY A 2 -1.22 15.62 -22.97
C GLY A 2 -1.62 16.25 -21.63
N ARG A 3 -2.73 15.81 -21.01
CA ARG A 3 -3.11 16.27 -19.65
C ARG A 3 -3.54 15.15 -18.71
N ALA A 4 -3.91 13.98 -19.25
CA ALA A 4 -4.29 12.81 -18.45
C ALA A 4 -3.06 12.04 -17.92
N VAL A 5 -1.95 12.06 -18.66
CA VAL A 5 -0.74 11.24 -18.37
C VAL A 5 -0.03 11.68 -17.08
N GLU A 6 -0.10 12.95 -16.70
CA GLU A 6 0.56 13.46 -15.48
C GLU A 6 -0.22 13.14 -14.17
N ASP A 7 -1.53 12.85 -14.27
CA ASP A 7 -2.37 12.48 -13.11
C ASP A 7 -2.44 10.95 -12.89
N HIS A 8 -1.79 10.15 -13.74
CA HIS A 8 -1.81 8.67 -13.67
C HIS A 8 -0.92 8.04 -12.59
N ARG A 9 -0.07 8.80 -11.90
CA ARG A 9 0.72 8.22 -10.82
C ARG A 9 -0.21 7.96 -9.63
N ALA A 10 -0.49 6.69 -9.31
CA ALA A 10 -1.19 6.27 -8.08
C ALA A 10 -0.64 6.95 -6.81
N SER A 11 0.64 7.32 -6.81
CA SER A 11 1.37 7.99 -5.74
C SER A 11 1.34 9.53 -5.80
N ASN A 12 0.63 10.14 -6.75
CA ASN A 12 0.52 11.58 -6.83
C ASN A 12 -0.24 12.10 -5.60
N GLN A 13 0.43 12.93 -4.80
CA GLN A 13 -0.10 13.43 -3.54
C GLN A 13 -1.14 14.56 -3.74
N LYS A 14 -1.22 15.10 -4.97
CA LYS A 14 -2.13 16.20 -5.31
C LYS A 14 -3.51 15.66 -5.69
N LYS A 15 -4.55 16.40 -5.29
CA LYS A 15 -5.93 16.12 -5.71
C LYS A 15 -6.05 16.28 -7.23
N PRO A 16 -6.69 15.33 -7.94
CA PRO A 16 -6.95 15.47 -9.37
C PRO A 16 -7.77 16.73 -9.68
N ARG A 17 -7.50 17.35 -10.85
CA ARG A 17 -8.01 18.69 -11.20
C ARG A 17 -9.49 18.72 -11.59
N ASN A 18 -10.10 17.57 -11.88
CA ASN A 18 -11.50 17.45 -12.28
C ASN A 18 -12.10 16.09 -11.88
N GLY A 19 -13.41 15.94 -12.05
CA GLY A 19 -14.15 14.71 -11.71
C GLY A 19 -13.64 13.46 -12.42
N TYR A 20 -13.30 13.57 -13.71
CA TYR A 20 -12.75 12.45 -14.48
C TYR A 20 -11.39 11.99 -13.92
N GLY A 21 -10.50 12.92 -13.60
CA GLY A 21 -9.21 12.61 -12.97
C GLY A 21 -9.35 11.97 -11.60
N MET A 22 -10.39 12.32 -10.82
CA MET A 22 -10.68 11.65 -9.55
C MET A 22 -11.11 10.20 -9.75
N ILE A 23 -11.94 9.93 -10.76
CA ILE A 23 -12.38 8.56 -11.08
C ILE A 23 -11.20 7.71 -11.57
N VAL A 24 -10.36 8.25 -12.46
CA VAL A 24 -9.18 7.54 -12.98
C VAL A 24 -8.18 7.27 -11.86
N ALA A 25 -7.86 8.26 -11.02
CA ALA A 25 -6.94 8.08 -9.89
C ALA A 25 -7.48 7.08 -8.86
N GLU A 26 -8.79 6.97 -8.70
CA GLU A 26 -9.40 5.97 -7.83
C GLU A 26 -9.37 4.57 -8.44
N ALA A 27 -9.68 4.43 -9.73
CA ALA A 27 -9.65 3.15 -10.43
C ALA A 27 -8.23 2.56 -10.51
N ASP A 28 -7.20 3.40 -10.58
CA ASP A 28 -5.79 2.99 -10.58
C ASP A 28 -5.30 2.48 -9.22
N ARG A 29 -6.03 2.79 -8.14
CA ARG A 29 -5.68 2.34 -6.79
C ARG A 29 -6.26 0.96 -6.55
N PHE A 30 -5.38 -0.01 -6.40
CA PHE A 30 -5.72 -1.33 -5.92
C PHE A 30 -5.38 -1.46 -4.44
N ILE A 31 -6.39 -1.45 -3.57
CA ILE A 31 -6.22 -1.60 -2.12
C ILE A 31 -6.77 -2.94 -1.65
N GLU A 32 -5.89 -3.94 -1.64
CA GLU A 32 -6.13 -5.24 -1.02
C GLU A 32 -4.94 -5.57 -0.11
N ALA A 33 -5.22 -5.82 1.17
CA ALA A 33 -4.20 -5.86 2.22
C ALA A 33 -3.14 -6.95 1.97
N ASP A 34 -3.56 -8.18 1.65
CA ASP A 34 -2.66 -9.30 1.39
C ASP A 34 -1.73 -9.00 0.21
N THR A 35 -2.28 -8.52 -0.91
CA THR A 35 -1.49 -8.16 -2.09
C THR A 35 -0.53 -7.02 -1.83
N ILE A 36 -0.95 -5.98 -1.10
CA ILE A 36 -0.08 -4.86 -0.73
C ILE A 36 1.08 -5.33 0.14
N ILE A 37 0.81 -6.14 1.17
CA ILE A 37 1.83 -6.67 2.07
C ILE A 37 2.80 -7.57 1.30
N ARG A 38 2.28 -8.53 0.50
CA ARG A 38 3.11 -9.43 -0.32
C ARG A 38 4.03 -8.67 -1.27
N ARG A 39 3.51 -7.70 -2.04
CA ARG A 39 4.34 -6.88 -2.93
C ARG A 39 5.40 -6.08 -2.18
N THR A 40 5.10 -5.63 -0.96
CA THR A 40 6.07 -4.90 -0.12
C THR A 40 7.21 -5.81 0.35
N ILE A 41 6.89 -7.06 0.69
CA ILE A 41 7.84 -8.10 1.07
C ILE A 41 8.70 -8.49 -0.14
N GLN A 42 8.09 -8.82 -1.27
CA GLN A 42 8.76 -9.16 -2.53
C GLN A 42 9.77 -8.08 -2.96
N TYR A 43 9.36 -6.80 -2.90
CA TYR A 43 10.29 -5.71 -3.16
C TYR A 43 11.45 -5.70 -2.16
N GLY A 44 11.16 -5.95 -0.88
CA GLY A 44 12.17 -6.09 0.15
C GLY A 44 13.21 -7.14 -0.21
N LEU A 45 12.77 -8.37 -0.47
CA LEU A 45 13.60 -9.51 -0.85
C LEU A 45 14.46 -9.21 -2.09
N ALA A 46 13.87 -8.58 -3.11
CA ALA A 46 14.57 -8.27 -4.37
C ALA A 46 15.62 -7.15 -4.25
N ASN A 47 15.39 -6.15 -3.38
CA ASN A 47 16.22 -4.93 -3.33
C ASN A 47 17.12 -4.85 -2.10
N TYR A 48 16.85 -5.65 -1.07
CA TYR A 48 17.59 -5.66 0.19
C TYR A 48 17.91 -7.09 0.64
N PRO A 49 18.56 -7.92 -0.19
CA PRO A 49 18.83 -9.33 0.12
C PRO A 49 19.75 -9.54 1.34
N GLN A 50 20.42 -8.48 1.80
CA GLN A 50 21.26 -8.50 3.00
C GLN A 50 20.47 -8.44 4.31
N LEU A 51 19.18 -8.11 4.27
CA LEU A 51 18.36 -8.02 5.48
C LEU A 51 17.97 -9.41 5.96
N ASP A 52 17.97 -9.59 7.27
CA ASP A 52 17.39 -10.74 7.90
C ASP A 52 15.86 -10.61 8.00
N ARG A 53 15.20 -11.64 8.52
CA ARG A 53 13.74 -11.64 8.71
C ARG A 53 13.25 -10.42 9.50
N ALA A 54 13.96 -10.04 10.56
CA ALA A 54 13.60 -8.89 11.39
C ALA A 54 13.76 -7.56 10.61
N GLY A 55 14.84 -7.42 9.83
CA GLY A 55 15.06 -6.27 8.95
C GLY A 55 13.97 -6.13 7.87
N HIS A 56 13.61 -7.23 7.21
CA HIS A 56 12.51 -7.23 6.23
C HIS A 56 11.16 -6.90 6.88
N TYR A 57 10.91 -7.37 8.10
CA TYR A 57 9.71 -7.01 8.86
C TYR A 57 9.67 -5.52 9.12
N GLN A 58 10.70 -4.95 9.76
CA GLN A 58 10.75 -3.53 10.10
C GLN A 58 10.55 -2.64 8.86
N ARG A 59 11.29 -2.93 7.78
CA ARG A 59 11.16 -2.21 6.51
C ARG A 59 9.74 -2.29 5.95
N THR A 60 9.12 -3.46 6.00
CA THR A 60 7.75 -3.66 5.49
C THR A 60 6.76 -2.82 6.29
N ILE A 61 6.85 -2.82 7.61
CA ILE A 61 5.98 -2.02 8.49
C ILE A 61 6.16 -0.52 8.24
N GLU A 62 7.41 -0.06 8.13
CA GLU A 62 7.73 1.34 7.84
C GLU A 62 7.12 1.79 6.51
N HIS A 63 7.33 1.01 5.44
CA HIS A 63 6.78 1.33 4.13
C HIS A 63 5.25 1.37 4.13
N LEU A 64 4.61 0.39 4.79
CA LEU A 64 3.15 0.34 4.88
C LEU A 64 2.60 1.55 5.64
N ASN A 65 3.23 1.98 6.72
CA ASN A 65 2.81 3.15 7.49
C ASN A 65 3.04 4.47 6.74
N GLU A 66 4.21 4.64 6.11
CA GLU A 66 4.54 5.83 5.34
C GLU A 66 3.58 6.04 4.17
N LYS A 67 3.20 4.95 3.48
CA LYS A 67 2.32 5.02 2.31
C LYS A 67 0.84 4.96 2.67
N TYR A 68 0.43 3.93 3.39
CA TYR A 68 -0.98 3.56 3.61
C TYR A 68 -1.44 3.77 5.05
N GLY A 69 -0.58 4.23 5.97
CA GLY A 69 -0.98 4.48 7.35
C GLY A 69 -1.97 5.64 7.46
N PRO A 70 -2.57 5.86 8.65
CA PRO A 70 -3.48 6.99 8.88
C PRO A 70 -2.89 8.36 8.53
N ASN A 71 -1.57 8.51 8.72
CA ASN A 71 -0.81 9.71 8.36
C ASN A 71 0.00 9.54 7.06
N GLY A 72 -0.22 8.46 6.31
CA GLY A 72 0.52 8.14 5.11
C GLY A 72 0.21 9.08 3.94
N TYR A 73 1.07 9.08 2.93
CA TYR A 73 0.95 9.98 1.79
C TYR A 73 -0.13 9.58 0.77
N LEU A 74 -0.60 8.33 0.76
CA LEU A 74 -1.71 7.92 -0.11
C LEU A 74 -3.03 8.53 0.39
N LYS A 75 -3.70 9.30 -0.48
CA LYS A 75 -4.96 10.00 -0.13
C LYS A 75 -6.12 9.51 -0.98
N ILE A 76 -7.13 8.88 -0.38
CA ILE A 76 -8.40 8.55 -1.05
C ILE A 76 -9.30 9.78 -1.16
N TRP A 77 -9.77 10.09 -2.37
CA TRP A 77 -10.53 11.32 -2.65
C TRP A 77 -12.04 11.09 -2.71
N ILE A 78 -12.49 9.83 -2.85
CA ILE A 78 -13.90 9.45 -2.91
C ILE A 78 -14.24 8.67 -1.61
N PRO A 79 -14.81 9.31 -0.58
CA PRO A 79 -14.96 8.70 0.75
C PRO A 79 -15.83 7.44 0.79
N TRP A 80 -16.72 7.26 -0.19
CA TRP A 80 -17.66 6.14 -0.28
C TRP A 80 -17.17 5.01 -1.21
N SER A 81 -15.97 5.12 -1.78
CA SER A 81 -15.41 4.07 -2.65
C SER A 81 -15.03 2.83 -1.87
N ASP A 82 -14.88 1.71 -2.57
CA ASP A 82 -14.37 0.48 -1.95
C ASP A 82 -12.91 0.63 -1.52
N ASN A 83 -12.10 1.45 -2.22
CA ASN A 83 -10.76 1.81 -1.79
C ASN A 83 -10.74 2.54 -0.44
N ALA A 84 -11.69 3.45 -0.19
CA ALA A 84 -11.81 4.08 1.13
C ALA A 84 -12.12 3.06 2.23
N LYS A 85 -13.02 2.09 1.95
CA LYS A 85 -13.35 1.01 2.90
C LYS A 85 -12.16 0.09 3.14
N ASN A 86 -11.47 -0.31 2.08
CA ASN A 86 -10.33 -1.21 2.16
C ASN A 86 -9.12 -0.56 2.83
N LEU A 87 -8.89 0.74 2.61
CA LEU A 87 -7.84 1.49 3.32
C LEU A 87 -8.13 1.54 4.83
N LYS A 88 -9.40 1.72 5.23
CA LYS A 88 -9.79 1.63 6.65
C LYS A 88 -9.53 0.24 7.23
N LYS A 89 -9.84 -0.84 6.51
CA LYS A 89 -9.51 -2.21 6.94
C LYS A 89 -7.99 -2.39 7.09
N LEU A 90 -7.20 -1.84 6.16
CA LEU A 90 -5.75 -1.86 6.24
C LEU A 90 -5.25 -1.07 7.45
N HIS A 91 -5.82 0.09 7.78
CA HIS A 91 -5.47 0.82 9.01
C HIS A 91 -5.72 -0.01 10.29
N VAL A 92 -6.86 -0.70 10.36
CA VAL A 92 -7.17 -1.60 11.50
C VAL A 92 -6.13 -2.72 11.57
N LEU A 93 -5.74 -3.30 10.44
CA LEU A 93 -4.70 -4.32 10.39
C LEU A 93 -3.32 -3.77 10.82
N LEU A 94 -2.95 -2.55 10.39
CA LEU A 94 -1.70 -1.91 10.77
C LEU A 94 -1.61 -1.59 12.28
N ALA A 95 -2.75 -1.39 12.93
CA ALA A 95 -2.82 -1.22 14.38
C ALA A 95 -2.65 -2.54 15.15
N ASP A 96 -3.02 -3.68 14.54
CA ASP A 96 -2.88 -5.01 15.13
C ASP A 96 -1.50 -5.63 14.80
N LYS A 97 -0.52 -5.28 15.63
CA LYS A 97 0.87 -5.74 15.47
C LYS A 97 1.01 -7.26 15.47
N LYS A 98 0.17 -8.00 16.21
CA LYS A 98 0.26 -9.46 16.28
C LYS A 98 -0.18 -10.07 14.95
N LYS A 99 -1.37 -9.69 14.50
CA LYS A 99 -1.92 -10.17 13.23
C LYS A 99 -1.04 -9.80 12.04
N LEU A 100 -0.47 -8.60 12.05
CA LEU A 100 0.44 -8.16 11.00
C LEU A 100 1.74 -8.95 10.97
N ALA A 101 2.30 -9.31 12.13
CA ALA A 101 3.46 -10.19 12.23
C ALA A 101 3.13 -11.61 11.74
N GLU A 102 1.96 -12.15 12.07
CA GLU A 102 1.51 -13.46 11.57
C GLU A 102 1.39 -13.49 10.04
N ILE A 103 0.76 -12.47 9.45
CA ILE A 103 0.61 -12.34 7.99
C ILE A 103 1.99 -12.18 7.33
N PHE A 104 2.85 -11.33 7.89
CA PHE A 104 4.19 -11.13 7.36
C PHE A 104 4.99 -12.44 7.34
N ASN A 105 5.00 -13.17 8.45
CA ASN A 105 5.76 -14.42 8.54
C ASN A 105 5.24 -15.44 7.54
N ARG A 106 3.92 -15.66 7.50
CA ARG A 106 3.29 -16.57 6.53
C ARG A 106 3.70 -16.23 5.10
N ILE A 107 3.56 -14.96 4.69
CA ILE A 107 3.91 -14.56 3.32
C ILE A 107 5.41 -14.69 3.07
N LEU A 108 6.26 -14.29 4.04
CA LEU A 108 7.70 -14.41 3.88
C LEU A 108 8.12 -15.87 3.72
N ASP A 109 7.50 -16.80 4.46
CA ASP A 109 7.74 -18.23 4.31
C ASP A 109 7.32 -18.70 2.89
N GLU A 110 6.11 -18.36 2.44
CA GLU A 110 5.60 -18.69 1.10
C GLU A 110 6.46 -18.14 -0.06
N GLU A 111 7.18 -17.02 0.14
CA GLU A 111 8.06 -16.43 -0.89
C GLU A 111 9.49 -16.99 -0.86
N ASN A 112 9.86 -17.75 0.18
CA ASN A 112 11.17 -18.41 0.31
C ASN A 112 11.12 -19.92 0.02
N GLU A 113 9.91 -20.48 -0.18
CA GLU A 113 9.70 -21.83 -0.73
C GLU A 113 9.95 -21.89 -2.24
#